data_AF-A0A162XM60-F1
#
_entry.id   AF-A0A162XM60-F1
#
_cell.length_a   1.000
_cell.length_b   1.000
_cell.length_c   1.000
_cell.angle_alpha   90.00
_cell.angle_beta   90.00
_cell.angle_gamma   90.00
#
_symmetry.space_group_name_H-M   'P 1'
#
loop_
_entity.id
_entity.type
_entity.pdbx_description
1 polymer ?
#
loop_
_entity_poly.entity_id
_entity_poly.type
_entity_poly.pdbx_seq_one_letter_code
_entity_poly.pdbx_strand_id
1 'polypeptide(L)'
;MDIWIANNLLDDKDFVEMQKEANRMVLSVGYTNLKINIGKKFPFMKADEWKAWCLIYSPVLLKTCLQDYLLSNSIQFVNACRELMKPTYKSLEEFCVGCEDFYKPDVFTQNMHLHLHLKEMIEDFGLIYGFWLFSFEHYNGVLKWFETNQKSGFENIYMKRFLESCYNGDVCQTHLSNVISPLLLSLFLKLSGHKIYNPALLPHPLILSLFHLPSFLQSAEKPSKQIFGNEPLPLSTLLLCLKPPTTMRKSEYNCLLNFYKIKYDDDSLCSAKTTITNCWFVNDQNQKISSINLLGQVYTGGEGLVVRGSHIQVKFIEKSGDSKERHAGRIKYLFLHDFTPNLTHTNLSPCHNPQHIFVLVEWYNIPCYQPRLKQGIELYEPAFLKYDYDNILPVHRILLPIAIGSHVSDSGAAKVVVIHLPRKLYT
;
A
#
# COMPACT_ATOMS: atom_id res chain seq x y z
N MET A 1 -13.51 -1.54 23.73
CA MET A 1 -14.57 -2.54 23.53
C MET A 1 -15.21 -2.92 24.85
N ASP A 2 -14.45 -3.47 25.80
CA ASP A 2 -14.99 -3.93 27.09
C ASP A 2 -15.77 -2.85 27.85
N ILE A 3 -15.29 -1.60 27.81
CA ILE A 3 -16.01 -0.45 28.38
C ILE A 3 -17.39 -0.27 27.72
N TRP A 4 -17.48 -0.33 26.39
CA TRP A 4 -18.76 -0.17 25.69
C TRP A 4 -19.72 -1.31 25.99
N ILE A 5 -19.21 -2.54 26.13
CA ILE A 5 -20.01 -3.70 26.52
C ILE A 5 -20.49 -3.56 27.98
N ALA A 6 -19.59 -3.22 28.91
CA ALA A 6 -19.90 -3.10 30.33
C ALA A 6 -20.91 -1.98 30.63
N ASN A 7 -20.92 -0.92 29.82
CA ASN A 7 -21.88 0.18 29.93
C ASN A 7 -23.15 -0.03 29.08
N ASN A 8 -23.37 -1.23 28.53
CA ASN A 8 -24.53 -1.56 27.67
C ASN A 8 -24.71 -0.60 26.48
N LEU A 9 -23.60 -0.10 25.93
CA LEU A 9 -23.60 0.77 24.75
C LEU A 9 -23.61 -0.03 23.43
N LEU A 10 -23.34 -1.33 23.51
CA LEU A 10 -23.40 -2.29 22.40
C LEU A 10 -24.02 -3.59 22.89
N ASP A 11 -24.95 -4.15 22.14
CA ASP A 11 -25.63 -5.41 22.46
C ASP A 11 -25.28 -6.57 21.51
N ASP A 12 -25.84 -7.76 21.76
CA ASP A 12 -25.59 -8.97 20.94
C ASP A 12 -26.04 -8.81 19.49
N LYS A 13 -27.11 -8.06 19.25
CA LYS A 13 -27.65 -7.82 17.91
C LYS A 13 -26.70 -6.93 17.13
N ASP A 14 -26.13 -5.91 17.76
CA ASP A 14 -25.12 -5.04 17.15
C ASP A 14 -23.91 -5.87 16.66
N PHE A 15 -23.40 -6.78 17.48
CA PHE A 15 -22.25 -7.63 17.09
C PHE A 15 -22.57 -8.55 15.91
N VAL A 16 -23.77 -9.12 15.86
CA VAL A 16 -24.22 -9.96 14.74
C VAL A 16 -24.33 -9.14 13.45
N GLU A 17 -24.87 -7.93 13.53
CA GLU A 17 -25.01 -7.03 12.38
C GLU A 17 -23.65 -6.53 11.88
N MET A 18 -22.78 -6.08 12.78
CA MET A 18 -21.40 -5.71 12.47
C MET A 18 -20.66 -6.85 11.77
N GLN A 19 -20.83 -8.10 12.22
CA GLN A 19 -20.18 -9.25 11.59
C GLN A 19 -20.69 -9.53 10.18
N LYS A 20 -22.00 -9.34 9.92
CA LYS A 20 -22.57 -9.48 8.58
C LYS A 20 -21.98 -8.45 7.62
N GLU A 21 -21.85 -7.21 8.07
CA GLU A 21 -21.26 -6.14 7.25
C GLU A 21 -19.76 -6.33 7.05
N ALA A 22 -19.03 -6.73 8.10
CA ALA A 22 -17.60 -7.08 8.01
C ALA A 22 -17.33 -8.14 6.92
N ASN A 23 -18.19 -9.16 6.82
CA ASN A 23 -18.04 -10.23 5.83
C ASN A 23 -18.28 -9.78 4.38
N ARG A 24 -18.91 -8.63 4.16
CA ARG A 24 -19.10 -8.03 2.83
C ARG A 24 -17.92 -7.18 2.39
N MET A 25 -17.07 -6.76 3.32
CA MET A 25 -15.90 -5.94 3.01
C MET A 25 -14.87 -6.71 2.20
N VAL A 26 -14.18 -6.01 1.30
CA VAL A 26 -13.06 -6.53 0.50
C VAL A 26 -11.80 -5.83 0.95
N LEU A 27 -10.88 -6.61 1.53
CA LEU A 27 -9.58 -6.12 1.94
C LEU A 27 -8.51 -6.43 0.90
N SER A 28 -7.50 -5.57 0.84
CA SER A 28 -6.30 -5.81 0.04
C SER A 28 -5.50 -7.01 0.56
N VAL A 29 -4.69 -7.62 -0.32
CA VAL A 29 -3.83 -8.75 0.04
C VAL A 29 -2.88 -8.35 1.17
N GLY A 30 -2.77 -9.23 2.17
CA GLY A 30 -1.91 -9.02 3.34
C GLY A 30 -2.59 -8.33 4.53
N TYR A 31 -3.87 -7.93 4.43
CA TYR A 31 -4.64 -7.45 5.59
C TYR A 31 -5.50 -8.57 6.17
N THR A 32 -5.69 -8.52 7.50
CA THR A 32 -6.37 -9.57 8.26
C THR A 32 -7.89 -9.45 8.15
N ASN A 33 -8.55 -10.53 7.74
CA ASN A 33 -10.01 -10.62 7.69
C ASN A 33 -10.59 -11.11 9.02
N LEU A 34 -11.60 -10.40 9.55
CA LEU A 34 -12.27 -10.74 10.81
C LEU A 34 -13.55 -11.53 10.53
N LYS A 35 -13.41 -12.84 10.34
CA LYS A 35 -14.52 -13.70 9.85
C LYS A 35 -15.66 -13.94 10.84
N ILE A 36 -15.33 -14.20 12.11
CA ILE A 36 -16.33 -14.55 13.14
C ILE A 36 -16.11 -13.81 14.47
N ASN A 37 -14.97 -13.14 14.63
CA ASN A 37 -14.53 -12.65 15.93
C ASN A 37 -15.43 -11.49 16.41
N ILE A 38 -15.91 -10.64 15.50
CA ILE A 38 -16.77 -9.50 15.85
C ILE A 38 -18.09 -10.01 16.41
N GLY A 39 -18.74 -10.95 15.72
CA GLY A 39 -20.02 -11.53 16.14
C GLY A 39 -19.94 -12.32 17.45
N LYS A 40 -18.73 -12.73 17.86
CA LYS A 40 -18.47 -13.44 19.12
C LYS A 40 -17.91 -12.55 20.23
N LYS A 41 -17.92 -11.22 20.06
CA LYS A 41 -17.37 -10.25 21.02
C LYS A 41 -15.86 -10.36 21.24
N PHE A 42 -15.10 -10.45 20.15
CA PHE A 42 -13.64 -10.31 20.12
C PHE A 42 -12.85 -11.36 20.93
N PRO A 43 -13.23 -12.65 20.95
CA PRO A 43 -12.55 -13.63 21.79
C PRO A 43 -11.14 -13.90 21.26
N PHE A 44 -10.14 -13.81 22.13
CA PHE A 44 -8.74 -14.21 21.87
C PHE A 44 -8.13 -13.62 20.59
N MET A 45 -8.52 -12.40 20.21
CA MET A 45 -7.99 -11.75 19.02
C MET A 45 -6.48 -11.50 19.14
N LYS A 46 -5.76 -11.84 18.06
CA LYS A 46 -4.33 -11.59 17.92
C LYS A 46 -4.06 -10.13 17.56
N ALA A 47 -2.81 -9.69 17.71
CA ALA A 47 -2.40 -8.32 17.41
C ALA A 47 -2.80 -7.86 15.99
N ASP A 48 -2.59 -8.68 14.97
CA ASP A 48 -2.98 -8.35 13.58
C ASP A 48 -4.49 -8.25 13.38
N GLU A 49 -5.28 -9.01 14.15
CA GLU A 49 -6.74 -8.94 14.14
C GLU A 49 -7.21 -7.66 14.82
N TRP A 50 -6.62 -7.28 15.95
CA TRP A 50 -6.89 -6.00 16.62
C TRP A 50 -6.51 -4.80 15.76
N LYS A 51 -5.38 -4.89 15.06
CA LYS A 51 -4.95 -3.88 14.09
C LYS A 51 -5.96 -3.72 12.97
N ALA A 52 -6.43 -4.82 12.40
CA ALA A 52 -7.47 -4.78 11.36
C ALA A 52 -8.79 -4.21 11.93
N TRP A 53 -9.20 -4.63 13.13
CA TRP A 53 -10.37 -4.07 13.79
C TRP A 53 -10.27 -2.55 13.91
N CYS A 54 -9.21 -2.05 14.52
CA CYS A 54 -9.02 -0.62 14.77
C CYS A 54 -8.96 0.20 13.48
N LEU A 55 -8.14 -0.21 12.50
CA LEU A 55 -7.83 0.64 11.35
C LEU A 55 -8.83 0.55 10.21
N ILE A 56 -9.57 -0.57 10.13
CA ILE A 56 -10.38 -0.93 8.97
C ILE A 56 -11.85 -1.07 9.35
N TYR A 57 -12.16 -1.92 10.34
CA TYR A 57 -13.54 -2.32 10.61
C TYR A 57 -14.26 -1.32 11.53
N SER A 58 -13.66 -0.94 12.66
CA SER A 58 -14.30 -0.09 13.66
C SER A 58 -14.78 1.26 13.13
N PRO A 59 -14.08 1.95 12.19
CA PRO A 59 -14.55 3.22 11.65
C PRO A 59 -15.87 3.13 10.90
N VAL A 60 -16.13 1.97 10.28
CA VAL A 60 -17.33 1.74 9.46
C VAL A 60 -18.41 1.07 10.28
N LEU A 61 -18.06 0.03 11.03
CA LEU A 61 -19.02 -0.83 11.72
C LEU A 61 -19.62 -0.18 12.97
N LEU A 62 -18.87 0.70 13.64
CA LEU A 62 -19.40 1.39 14.83
C LEU A 62 -20.34 2.55 14.49
N LYS A 63 -20.35 3.00 13.23
CA LYS A 63 -21.14 4.16 12.80
C LYS A 63 -22.64 3.98 13.05
N THR A 64 -23.14 2.76 12.89
CA THR A 64 -24.56 2.44 13.04
C THR A 64 -24.93 2.03 14.47
N CYS A 65 -23.95 1.85 15.36
CA CYS A 65 -24.16 1.27 16.70
C CYS A 65 -23.82 2.24 17.84
N LEU A 66 -22.93 3.22 17.63
CA LEU A 66 -22.53 4.17 18.66
C LEU A 66 -23.13 5.57 18.45
N GLN A 67 -23.29 6.29 19.56
CA GLN A 67 -23.65 7.71 19.55
C GLN A 67 -22.52 8.56 18.93
N ASP A 68 -22.88 9.66 18.24
CA ASP A 68 -21.97 10.46 17.42
C ASP A 68 -20.72 10.97 18.16
N TYR A 69 -20.83 11.38 19.43
CA TYR A 69 -19.67 11.87 20.19
C TYR A 69 -18.68 10.75 20.53
N LEU A 70 -19.17 9.55 20.88
CA LEU A 70 -18.33 8.37 21.13
C LEU A 70 -17.66 7.89 19.85
N LEU A 71 -18.42 7.87 18.74
CA LEU A 71 -17.89 7.56 17.43
C LEU A 71 -16.79 8.56 17.06
N SER A 72 -17.03 9.87 17.25
CA SER A 72 -16.05 10.91 16.95
C SER A 72 -14.74 10.71 17.73
N ASN A 73 -14.83 10.38 19.02
CA ASN A 73 -13.63 10.10 19.84
C ASN A 73 -12.91 8.82 19.37
N SER A 74 -13.67 7.74 19.11
CA SER A 74 -13.08 6.50 18.57
C SER A 74 -12.39 6.72 17.23
N ILE A 75 -12.91 7.62 16.40
CA ILE A 75 -12.31 7.93 15.11
C ILE A 75 -11.04 8.78 15.27
N GLN A 76 -10.98 9.67 16.27
CA GLN A 76 -9.73 10.37 16.61
C GLN A 76 -8.63 9.37 16.98
N PHE A 77 -8.94 8.34 17.78
CA PHE A 77 -8.01 7.26 18.06
C PHE A 77 -7.51 6.56 16.78
N VAL A 78 -8.44 6.19 15.88
CA VAL A 78 -8.07 5.54 14.61
C VAL A 78 -7.19 6.45 13.76
N ASN A 79 -7.48 7.76 13.72
CA ASN A 79 -6.65 8.72 13.01
C ASN A 79 -5.27 8.86 13.66
N ALA A 80 -5.18 8.87 14.99
CA ALA A 80 -3.90 8.84 15.70
C ALA A 80 -3.10 7.59 15.33
N CYS A 81 -3.73 6.40 15.30
CA CYS A 81 -3.08 5.18 14.83
C CYS A 81 -2.64 5.26 13.35
N ARG A 82 -3.42 5.94 12.49
CA ARG A 82 -3.07 6.16 11.07
C ARG A 82 -1.92 7.13 10.90
N GLU A 83 -1.89 8.19 11.69
CA GLU A 83 -0.84 9.20 11.71
C GLU A 83 0.44 8.65 12.33
N LEU A 84 0.38 7.74 13.32
CA LEU A 84 1.54 6.98 13.80
C LEU A 84 2.22 6.14 12.71
N MET A 85 1.49 5.78 11.64
CA MET A 85 2.09 5.13 10.47
C MET A 85 2.71 6.12 9.47
N LYS A 86 2.73 7.41 9.81
CA LYS A 86 3.36 8.54 9.12
C LYS A 86 4.27 9.29 10.12
N PRO A 87 5.16 10.18 9.67
CA PRO A 87 6.01 10.97 10.57
C PRO A 87 5.28 12.19 11.19
N THR A 88 4.05 12.03 11.74
CA THR A 88 3.29 13.14 12.36
C THR A 88 2.50 12.68 13.61
N TYR A 89 2.65 13.38 14.74
CA TYR A 89 2.34 12.84 16.09
C TYR A 89 1.26 13.57 16.90
N LYS A 90 0.73 14.69 16.40
CA LYS A 90 -0.16 15.59 17.15
C LYS A 90 -1.47 14.93 17.61
N SER A 91 -2.04 14.03 16.81
CA SER A 91 -3.35 13.43 17.10
C SER A 91 -3.34 12.41 18.24
N LEU A 92 -2.18 11.85 18.59
CA LEU A 92 -2.10 10.87 19.68
C LEU A 92 -2.10 11.56 21.05
N GLU A 93 -1.44 12.71 21.14
CA GLU A 93 -1.49 13.59 22.30
C GLU A 93 -2.94 14.07 22.54
N GLU A 94 -3.62 14.54 21.49
CA GLU A 94 -5.04 14.94 21.57
C GLU A 94 -5.95 13.79 22.01
N PHE A 95 -5.72 12.56 21.56
CA PHE A 95 -6.45 11.38 22.03
C PHE A 95 -6.20 11.09 23.52
N CYS A 96 -4.94 11.12 23.96
CA CYS A 96 -4.61 10.90 25.36
C CYS A 96 -5.25 11.95 26.27
N VAL A 97 -5.24 13.23 25.86
CA VAL A 97 -5.92 14.32 26.57
C VAL A 97 -7.43 14.09 26.61
N GLY A 98 -8.06 13.79 25.46
CA GLY A 98 -9.51 13.52 25.42
C GLY A 98 -9.92 12.33 26.29
N CYS A 99 -9.03 11.35 26.51
CA CYS A 99 -9.33 10.25 27.41
C CYS A 99 -9.56 10.70 28.86
N GLU A 100 -8.91 11.77 29.33
CA GLU A 100 -9.09 12.29 30.69
C GLU A 100 -10.50 12.86 30.89
N ASP A 101 -11.06 13.46 29.85
CA ASP A 101 -12.42 14.02 29.87
C ASP A 101 -13.51 12.95 29.76
N PHE A 102 -13.26 11.89 28.99
CA PHE A 102 -14.28 10.89 28.64
C PHE A 102 -14.22 9.59 29.46
N TYR A 103 -13.09 9.27 30.09
CA TYR A 103 -12.89 8.00 30.81
C TYR A 103 -12.42 8.23 32.24
N LYS A 104 -12.72 7.28 33.12
CA LYS A 104 -12.29 7.34 34.52
C LYS A 104 -10.79 7.02 34.66
N PRO A 105 -10.10 7.52 35.71
CA PRO A 105 -8.65 7.34 35.88
C PRO A 105 -8.16 5.89 35.93
N ASP A 106 -9.02 4.96 36.35
CA ASP A 106 -8.74 3.52 36.41
C ASP A 106 -8.56 2.86 35.02
N VAL A 107 -8.89 3.57 33.94
CA VAL A 107 -8.74 3.08 32.56
C VAL A 107 -7.31 3.29 32.02
N PHE A 108 -6.52 4.18 32.62
CA PHE A 108 -5.17 4.48 32.12
C PHE A 108 -4.17 3.40 32.53
N THR A 109 -3.50 2.84 31.53
CA THR A 109 -2.47 1.81 31.72
C THR A 109 -1.08 2.36 31.38
N GLN A 110 -0.02 1.69 31.85
CA GLN A 110 1.35 2.05 31.48
C GLN A 110 1.56 2.05 29.96
N ASN A 111 0.84 1.20 29.22
CA ASN A 111 0.88 1.20 27.76
C ASN A 111 0.42 2.54 27.18
N MET A 112 -0.59 3.21 27.77
CA MET A 112 -1.03 4.54 27.31
C MET A 112 0.08 5.59 27.46
N HIS A 113 0.90 5.50 28.52
CA HIS A 113 2.08 6.34 28.66
C HIS A 113 3.13 6.04 27.57
N LEU A 114 3.37 4.75 27.27
CA LEU A 114 4.33 4.35 26.23
C LEU A 114 3.94 4.82 24.82
N HIS A 115 2.66 5.11 24.56
CA HIS A 115 2.22 5.70 23.30
C HIS A 115 2.87 7.07 23.05
N LEU A 116 3.20 7.83 24.10
CA LEU A 116 3.85 9.13 23.99
C LEU A 116 5.31 9.04 23.51
N HIS A 117 5.94 7.88 23.63
CA HIS A 117 7.33 7.63 23.22
C HIS A 117 7.44 6.98 21.82
N LEU A 118 6.32 6.84 21.10
CA LEU A 118 6.31 6.20 19.78
C LEU A 118 7.02 7.04 18.72
N LYS A 119 7.11 8.36 18.91
CA LYS A 119 7.82 9.24 17.99
C LYS A 119 9.29 8.87 17.93
N GLU A 120 9.94 8.84 19.09
CA GLU A 120 11.35 8.49 19.26
C GLU A 120 11.61 7.11 18.65
N MET A 121 10.70 6.17 18.89
CA MET A 121 10.77 4.83 18.31
C MET A 121 10.72 4.78 16.79
N ILE A 122 9.85 5.57 16.17
CA ILE A 122 9.76 5.60 14.71
C ILE A 122 10.96 6.31 14.09
N GLU A 123 11.48 7.34 14.77
CA GLU A 123 12.71 8.04 14.36
C GLU A 123 13.94 7.12 14.43
N ASP A 124 14.04 6.29 15.46
CA ASP A 124 15.18 5.38 15.66
C ASP A 124 15.11 4.11 14.80
N PHE A 125 13.93 3.49 14.67
CA PHE A 125 13.78 2.15 14.07
C PHE A 125 13.04 2.13 12.72
N GLY A 126 12.57 3.29 12.24
CA GLY A 126 11.84 3.41 10.97
C GLY A 126 10.33 3.21 11.13
N LEU A 127 9.64 2.77 10.09
CA LEU A 127 8.17 2.69 10.09
C LEU A 127 7.66 1.50 10.92
N ILE A 128 6.49 1.64 11.56
CA ILE A 128 5.87 0.66 12.47
C ILE A 128 5.80 -0.77 11.90
N TYR A 129 5.79 -0.95 10.58
CA TYR A 129 5.78 -2.29 9.98
C TYR A 129 7.13 -3.01 10.03
N GLY A 130 8.24 -2.30 10.24
CA GLY A 130 9.60 -2.84 10.29
C GLY A 130 10.03 -3.35 11.67
N PHE A 131 9.33 -2.99 12.74
CA PHE A 131 9.74 -3.31 14.12
C PHE A 131 8.53 -3.51 15.05
N TRP A 132 8.76 -4.01 16.26
CA TRP A 132 7.71 -4.15 17.27
C TRP A 132 7.44 -2.79 17.92
N LEU A 133 6.17 -2.43 18.07
CA LEU A 133 5.74 -1.05 18.34
C LEU A 133 6.43 -0.37 19.54
N PHE A 134 6.61 -1.11 20.63
CA PHE A 134 7.35 -0.60 21.79
C PHE A 134 8.79 -1.10 21.81
N SER A 135 9.73 -0.24 22.21
CA SER A 135 11.17 -0.55 22.21
C SER A 135 11.50 -1.81 22.97
N PHE A 136 10.90 -1.97 24.16
CA PHE A 136 11.14 -3.15 24.98
C PHE A 136 10.70 -4.44 24.26
N GLU A 137 9.59 -4.43 23.51
CA GLU A 137 9.15 -5.59 22.74
C GLU A 137 10.08 -5.87 21.55
N HIS A 138 10.54 -4.82 20.87
CA HIS A 138 11.48 -4.94 19.76
C HIS A 138 12.79 -5.58 20.24
N TYR A 139 13.39 -5.03 21.29
CA TYR A 139 14.61 -5.56 21.87
C TYR A 139 14.40 -6.99 22.37
N ASN A 140 13.29 -7.30 23.04
CA ASN A 140 12.98 -8.67 23.44
C ASN A 140 12.90 -9.63 22.23
N GLY A 141 12.34 -9.17 21.11
CA GLY A 141 12.29 -9.91 19.86
C GLY A 141 13.68 -10.17 19.28
N VAL A 142 14.52 -9.13 19.18
CA VAL A 142 15.91 -9.23 18.71
C VAL A 142 16.70 -10.19 19.60
N LEU A 143 16.57 -10.06 20.92
CA LEU A 143 17.26 -10.92 21.89
C LEU A 143 16.86 -12.39 21.78
N LYS A 144 15.59 -12.68 21.47
CA LYS A 144 15.11 -14.06 21.25
C LYS A 144 15.76 -14.76 20.06
N TRP A 145 16.29 -14.02 19.08
CA TRP A 145 16.95 -14.61 17.90
C TRP A 145 18.40 -15.02 18.16
N PHE A 146 18.98 -14.62 19.29
CA PHE A 146 20.31 -15.07 19.68
C PHE A 146 20.24 -16.38 20.44
N GLU A 147 20.65 -17.46 19.76
CA GLU A 147 20.89 -18.75 20.40
C GLU A 147 22.05 -18.61 21.40
N THR A 148 21.72 -18.47 22.68
CA THR A 148 22.72 -18.37 23.74
C THR A 148 23.21 -19.74 24.22
N ASN A 149 22.66 -20.84 23.67
CA ASN A 149 22.95 -22.23 24.04
C ASN A 149 22.98 -22.45 25.57
N GLN A 150 22.21 -21.65 26.33
CA GLN A 150 22.19 -21.62 27.80
C GLN A 150 23.57 -21.47 28.47
N LYS A 151 24.57 -20.92 27.77
CA LYS A 151 25.89 -20.63 28.34
C LYS A 151 25.89 -19.24 28.99
N SER A 152 26.57 -19.11 30.13
CA SER A 152 26.87 -17.81 30.75
C SER A 152 27.69 -16.93 29.79
N GLY A 153 27.35 -15.64 29.69
CA GLY A 153 28.01 -14.68 28.78
C GLY A 153 27.09 -14.13 27.68
N PHE A 154 25.83 -13.88 28.02
CA PHE A 154 24.82 -13.29 27.13
C PHE A 154 25.32 -12.01 26.47
N GLU A 155 26.00 -11.14 27.22
CA GLU A 155 26.55 -9.87 26.76
C GLU A 155 27.59 -10.06 25.64
N ASN A 156 28.48 -11.05 25.77
CA ASN A 156 29.51 -11.34 24.76
C ASN A 156 28.92 -11.93 23.48
N ILE A 157 27.94 -12.84 23.61
CA ILE A 157 27.25 -13.44 22.46
C ILE A 157 26.46 -12.37 21.70
N TYR A 158 25.77 -11.50 22.44
CA TYR A 158 25.03 -10.37 21.88
C TYR A 158 25.96 -9.42 21.13
N MET A 159 27.05 -8.97 21.76
CA MET A 159 28.00 -8.04 21.14
C MET A 159 28.61 -8.61 19.85
N LYS A 160 28.99 -9.90 19.87
CA LYS A 160 29.54 -10.57 18.69
C LYS A 160 28.52 -10.63 17.54
N ARG A 161 27.29 -11.03 17.82
CA ARG A 161 26.23 -11.12 16.81
C ARG A 161 25.81 -9.75 16.27
N PHE A 162 25.79 -8.73 17.13
CA PHE A 162 25.54 -7.35 16.71
C PHE A 162 26.61 -6.88 15.71
N LEU A 163 27.89 -7.07 16.03
CA LEU A 163 28.99 -6.74 15.13
C LEU A 163 28.90 -7.51 13.81
N GLU A 164 28.65 -8.83 13.84
CA GLU A 164 28.47 -9.64 12.62
C GLU A 164 27.34 -9.08 11.74
N SER A 165 26.21 -8.67 12.34
CA SER A 165 25.07 -8.10 11.60
C SER A 165 25.42 -6.76 10.94
N CYS A 166 26.12 -5.86 11.65
CA CYS A 166 26.56 -4.57 11.10
C CYS A 166 27.53 -4.77 9.92
N TYR A 167 28.56 -5.60 10.11
CA TYR A 167 29.58 -5.84 9.09
C TYR A 167 29.02 -6.52 7.82
N ASN A 168 28.07 -7.46 7.96
CA ASN A 168 27.47 -8.14 6.82
C ASN A 168 26.68 -7.17 5.92
N GLY A 169 25.97 -6.20 6.51
CA GLY A 169 25.25 -5.16 5.78
C GLY A 169 26.18 -4.27 4.97
N ASP A 170 27.26 -3.80 5.60
CA ASP A 170 28.25 -2.91 4.96
C ASP A 170 28.98 -3.59 3.79
N VAL A 171 29.36 -4.86 3.95
CA VAL A 171 29.99 -5.65 2.89
C VAL A 171 29.03 -5.84 1.70
N CYS A 172 27.77 -6.18 1.96
CA CYS A 172 26.79 -6.35 0.89
C CYS A 172 26.56 -5.03 0.14
N GLN A 173 26.36 -3.93 0.85
CA GLN A 173 26.09 -2.62 0.25
C GLN A 173 27.28 -2.11 -0.59
N THR A 174 28.51 -2.35 -0.13
CA THR A 174 29.73 -1.92 -0.81
C THR A 174 30.00 -2.71 -2.09
N HIS A 175 29.64 -4.01 -2.11
CA HIS A 175 29.97 -4.89 -3.23
C HIS A 175 28.81 -5.16 -4.18
N LEU A 176 27.54 -4.94 -3.79
CA LEU A 176 26.35 -5.19 -4.61
C LEU A 176 26.39 -4.46 -5.96
N SER A 177 26.92 -3.23 -6.01
CA SER A 177 27.04 -2.44 -7.25
C SER A 177 28.04 -3.02 -8.26
N ASN A 178 28.94 -3.89 -7.81
CA ASN A 178 30.00 -4.49 -8.63
C ASN A 178 29.66 -5.92 -9.08
N VAL A 179 28.51 -6.47 -8.65
CA VAL A 179 28.12 -7.85 -8.95
C VAL A 179 27.31 -7.89 -10.25
N ILE A 180 27.97 -8.27 -11.33
CA ILE A 180 27.34 -8.42 -12.66
C ILE A 180 26.73 -9.82 -12.85
N SER A 181 27.19 -10.81 -12.07
CA SER A 181 26.72 -12.20 -12.19
C SER A 181 25.40 -12.44 -11.43
N PRO A 182 24.34 -12.93 -12.10
CA PRO A 182 23.05 -13.25 -11.46
C PRO A 182 23.18 -14.29 -10.32
N LEU A 183 24.11 -15.24 -10.44
CA LEU A 183 24.39 -16.24 -9.41
C LEU A 183 25.01 -15.61 -8.17
N LEU A 184 26.01 -14.73 -8.33
CA LEU A 184 26.59 -14.00 -7.20
C LEU A 184 25.58 -13.05 -6.56
N LEU A 185 24.75 -12.37 -7.35
CA LEU A 185 23.71 -11.50 -6.82
C LEU A 185 22.76 -12.27 -5.90
N SER A 186 22.39 -13.49 -6.30
CA SER A 186 21.57 -14.37 -5.46
C SER A 186 22.27 -14.82 -4.16
N LEU A 187 23.60 -14.93 -4.17
CA LEU A 187 24.38 -15.29 -2.99
C LEU A 187 24.47 -14.09 -2.03
N PHE A 188 24.77 -12.90 -2.55
CA PHE A 188 24.85 -11.66 -1.77
C PHE A 188 23.51 -11.31 -1.13
N LEU A 189 22.41 -11.45 -1.86
CA LEU A 189 21.07 -11.24 -1.33
C LEU A 189 20.70 -12.28 -0.24
N LYS A 190 21.18 -13.53 -0.33
CA LYS A 190 21.02 -14.51 0.76
C LYS A 190 21.83 -14.13 2.00
N LEU A 191 23.07 -13.64 1.81
CA LEU A 191 23.96 -13.24 2.90
C LEU A 191 23.48 -11.99 3.64
N SER A 192 22.77 -11.08 2.95
CA SER A 192 22.10 -9.93 3.57
C SER A 192 20.79 -10.28 4.28
N GLY A 193 20.46 -11.57 4.45
CA GLY A 193 19.25 -12.03 5.14
C GLY A 193 17.96 -11.92 4.32
N HIS A 194 18.03 -11.58 3.03
CA HIS A 194 16.85 -11.52 2.18
C HIS A 194 16.45 -12.93 1.70
N LYS A 195 15.18 -13.31 1.90
CA LYS A 195 14.64 -14.60 1.40
C LYS A 195 14.48 -14.57 -0.12
N ILE A 196 15.28 -15.35 -0.83
CA ILE A 196 15.15 -15.56 -2.28
C ILE A 196 14.38 -16.85 -2.56
N TYR A 197 13.29 -16.74 -3.31
CA TYR A 197 12.66 -17.90 -3.96
C TYR A 197 13.06 -17.93 -5.45
N ASN A 198 13.84 -18.96 -5.79
CA ASN A 198 14.21 -19.49 -7.11
C ASN A 198 14.86 -18.53 -8.16
N PRO A 199 16.16 -18.67 -8.48
CA PRO A 199 16.89 -17.82 -9.44
C PRO A 199 16.63 -18.10 -10.93
N ALA A 200 15.86 -19.13 -11.28
CA ALA A 200 15.85 -19.71 -12.62
C ALA A 200 14.99 -18.98 -13.68
N LEU A 201 14.40 -17.82 -13.36
CA LEU A 201 13.35 -17.20 -14.18
C LEU A 201 13.51 -15.69 -14.42
N LEU A 202 14.71 -15.12 -14.41
CA LEU A 202 14.91 -13.74 -14.90
C LEU A 202 15.24 -13.76 -16.41
N PRO A 203 14.31 -13.39 -17.32
CA PRO A 203 14.68 -13.00 -18.66
C PRO A 203 15.11 -11.54 -18.61
N HIS A 204 16.37 -11.32 -18.94
CA HIS A 204 17.08 -10.03 -18.99
C HIS A 204 17.50 -9.40 -17.65
N PRO A 205 18.72 -8.82 -17.62
CA PRO A 205 19.17 -8.05 -16.48
C PRO A 205 18.27 -6.83 -16.39
N LEU A 206 17.34 -6.82 -15.42
CA LEU A 206 16.79 -5.56 -14.94
C LEU A 206 18.01 -4.70 -14.63
N ILE A 207 18.25 -3.65 -15.43
CA ILE A 207 19.32 -2.70 -15.16
C ILE A 207 19.03 -2.20 -13.76
N LEU A 208 19.87 -2.60 -12.79
CA LEU A 208 19.80 -2.15 -11.41
C LEU A 208 20.16 -0.67 -11.40
N SER A 209 19.22 0.16 -11.83
CA SER A 209 19.23 1.56 -11.52
C SER A 209 19.03 1.69 -10.01
N LEU A 210 19.82 2.55 -9.37
CA LEU A 210 19.81 2.73 -7.92
C LEU A 210 18.40 3.14 -7.46
N PHE A 211 17.71 2.23 -6.77
CA PHE A 211 16.43 2.52 -6.16
C PHE A 211 16.62 3.57 -5.05
N HIS A 212 15.89 4.67 -5.16
CA HIS A 212 15.90 5.74 -4.16
C HIS A 212 14.50 5.90 -3.55
N LEU A 213 14.36 5.45 -2.30
CA LEU A 213 13.07 5.40 -1.58
C LEU A 213 12.35 6.76 -1.53
N PRO A 214 12.98 7.89 -1.17
CA PRO A 214 12.30 9.19 -1.18
C PRO A 214 11.76 9.58 -2.55
N SER A 215 12.51 9.30 -3.62
CA SER A 215 12.09 9.59 -5.00
C SER A 215 10.87 8.76 -5.40
N PHE A 216 10.82 7.50 -4.97
CA PHE A 216 9.69 6.60 -5.18
C PHE A 216 8.44 7.08 -4.43
N LEU A 217 8.55 7.39 -3.13
CA LEU A 217 7.43 7.88 -2.34
C LEU A 217 6.88 9.21 -2.86
N GLN A 218 7.77 10.13 -3.27
CA GLN A 218 7.39 11.40 -3.87
C GLN A 218 6.61 11.23 -5.18
N SER A 219 6.83 10.13 -5.91
CA SER A 219 6.17 9.87 -7.20
C SER A 219 4.66 9.69 -7.04
N ALA A 220 4.21 9.07 -5.94
CA ALA A 220 2.79 8.96 -5.63
C ALA A 220 2.22 10.23 -4.97
N GLU A 221 3.02 10.95 -4.17
CA GLU A 221 2.58 12.11 -3.39
C GLU A 221 2.47 13.40 -4.21
N LYS A 222 3.33 13.59 -5.22
CA LYS A 222 3.39 14.80 -6.03
C LYS A 222 2.90 14.53 -7.44
N PRO A 223 1.61 14.81 -7.74
CA PRO A 223 1.04 14.42 -9.02
C PRO A 223 1.64 15.18 -10.22
N SER A 224 2.26 16.34 -9.98
CA SER A 224 3.00 17.15 -10.97
C SER A 224 4.34 16.55 -11.40
N LYS A 225 4.90 15.62 -10.62
CA LYS A 225 6.13 14.93 -11.01
C LYS A 225 5.83 14.02 -12.20
N GLN A 226 6.54 14.21 -13.30
CA GLN A 226 6.45 13.36 -14.48
C GLN A 226 7.02 11.99 -14.12
N ILE A 227 6.22 10.96 -14.34
CA ILE A 227 6.54 9.56 -14.07
C ILE A 227 6.07 8.77 -15.27
N PHE A 228 6.95 7.94 -15.82
CA PHE A 228 6.74 7.21 -17.06
C PHE A 228 6.46 5.73 -16.82
N GLY A 229 6.91 5.16 -15.71
CA GLY A 229 6.75 3.74 -15.37
C GLY A 229 7.99 2.89 -15.64
N ASN A 230 9.08 3.50 -16.11
CA ASN A 230 10.39 2.86 -16.29
C ASN A 230 11.41 3.23 -15.21
N GLU A 231 11.01 4.02 -14.21
CA GLU A 231 11.86 4.39 -13.08
C GLU A 231 12.20 3.17 -12.20
N PRO A 232 13.37 3.17 -11.52
CA PRO A 232 13.77 2.10 -10.62
C PRO A 232 12.68 1.74 -9.58
N LEU A 233 12.45 0.44 -9.45
CA LEU A 233 11.57 -0.16 -8.45
C LEU A 233 12.39 -0.85 -7.36
N PRO A 234 11.82 -1.05 -6.15
CA PRO A 234 12.54 -1.72 -5.07
C PRO A 234 12.86 -3.18 -5.41
N LEU A 235 13.88 -3.75 -4.77
CA LEU A 235 14.31 -5.15 -4.98
C LEU A 235 13.20 -6.17 -4.75
N SER A 236 12.20 -5.85 -3.93
CA SER A 236 10.99 -6.67 -3.73
C SER A 236 10.18 -6.91 -5.02
N THR A 237 10.42 -6.12 -6.07
CA THR A 237 9.79 -6.28 -7.39
C THR A 237 10.56 -7.18 -8.36
N LEU A 238 11.79 -7.61 -8.05
CA LEU A 238 12.63 -8.39 -8.97
C LEU A 238 12.01 -9.73 -9.44
N LEU A 239 11.00 -10.24 -8.73
CA LEU A 239 10.34 -11.52 -9.00
C LEU A 239 8.98 -11.33 -9.68
N LEU A 240 8.92 -10.56 -10.78
CA LEU A 240 7.68 -10.41 -11.56
C LEU A 240 7.32 -11.74 -12.24
N CYS A 241 6.21 -12.33 -11.82
CA CYS A 241 5.65 -13.50 -12.48
C CYS A 241 4.88 -13.06 -13.74
N LEU A 242 5.62 -12.96 -14.86
CA LEU A 242 5.12 -12.56 -16.18
C LEU A 242 4.37 -13.70 -16.86
N LYS A 243 3.22 -13.36 -17.46
CA LYS A 243 2.50 -14.21 -18.38
C LYS A 243 3.04 -14.04 -19.82
N PRO A 244 2.75 -14.98 -20.73
CA PRO A 244 3.05 -14.80 -22.14
C PRO A 244 2.49 -13.46 -22.69
N PRO A 245 3.15 -12.84 -23.67
CA PRO A 245 2.64 -11.64 -24.32
C PRO A 245 1.23 -11.85 -24.87
N THR A 246 0.36 -10.86 -24.66
CA THR A 246 -1.01 -10.87 -25.15
C THR A 246 -1.35 -9.54 -25.80
N THR A 247 -2.19 -9.57 -26.85
CA THR A 247 -2.71 -8.37 -27.48
C THR A 247 -3.75 -7.69 -26.60
N MET A 248 -3.61 -6.38 -26.39
CA MET A 248 -4.55 -5.56 -25.65
C MET A 248 -5.87 -5.39 -26.41
N ARG A 249 -7.00 -5.27 -25.68
CA ARG A 249 -8.26 -4.88 -26.32
C ARG A 249 -8.16 -3.47 -26.85
N LYS A 250 -8.88 -3.17 -27.94
CA LYS A 250 -8.85 -1.86 -28.61
C LYS A 250 -9.06 -0.68 -27.67
N SER A 251 -10.02 -0.76 -26.74
CA SER A 251 -10.28 0.33 -25.78
C SER A 251 -9.12 0.53 -24.81
N GLU A 252 -8.51 -0.55 -24.32
CA GLU A 252 -7.38 -0.51 -23.37
C GLU A 252 -6.09 -0.04 -24.06
N TYR A 253 -5.88 -0.48 -25.29
CA TYR A 253 -4.77 -0.05 -26.12
C TYR A 253 -4.84 1.44 -26.48
N ASN A 254 -6.04 1.96 -26.77
CA ASN A 254 -6.23 3.39 -27.01
C ASN A 254 -5.83 4.24 -25.79
N CYS A 255 -6.13 3.77 -24.57
CA CYS A 255 -5.66 4.42 -23.35
C CYS A 255 -4.14 4.45 -23.26
N LEU A 256 -3.46 3.33 -23.59
CA LEU A 256 -2.00 3.24 -23.57
C LEU A 256 -1.34 4.15 -24.60
N LEU A 257 -1.86 4.16 -25.84
CA LEU A 257 -1.37 5.06 -26.88
C LEU A 257 -1.52 6.52 -26.46
N ASN A 258 -2.69 6.92 -25.96
CA ASN A 258 -2.93 8.28 -25.48
C ASN A 258 -2.04 8.64 -24.29
N PHE A 259 -1.82 7.68 -23.37
CA PHE A 259 -0.88 7.87 -22.26
C PHE A 259 0.51 8.22 -22.77
N TYR A 260 1.06 7.44 -23.72
CA TYR A 260 2.39 7.72 -24.28
C TYR A 260 2.44 9.07 -24.99
N LYS A 261 1.45 9.41 -25.83
CA LYS A 261 1.38 10.71 -26.51
C LYS A 261 1.45 11.88 -25.53
N ILE A 262 0.61 11.85 -24.49
CA ILE A 262 0.54 12.91 -23.49
C ILE A 262 1.81 12.95 -22.63
N LYS A 263 2.34 11.79 -22.21
CA LYS A 263 3.49 11.74 -21.30
C LYS A 263 4.80 12.09 -21.96
N TYR A 264 4.99 11.70 -23.22
CA TYR A 264 6.20 12.00 -23.98
C TYR A 264 6.08 13.28 -24.81
N ASP A 265 4.92 13.94 -24.80
CA ASP A 265 4.63 15.12 -25.62
C ASP A 265 4.89 14.85 -27.11
N ASP A 266 4.44 13.69 -27.59
CA ASP A 266 4.68 13.20 -28.95
C ASP A 266 3.36 12.76 -29.62
N ASP A 267 2.67 13.73 -30.22
CA ASP A 267 1.43 13.48 -30.96
C ASP A 267 1.64 12.67 -32.25
N SER A 268 2.89 12.58 -32.73
CA SER A 268 3.25 11.85 -33.95
C SER A 268 3.28 10.33 -33.76
N LEU A 269 3.24 9.85 -32.50
CA LEU A 269 3.21 8.42 -32.20
C LEU A 269 2.05 7.72 -32.91
N CYS A 270 2.39 6.70 -33.69
CA CYS A 270 1.44 5.95 -34.47
C CYS A 270 0.91 4.72 -33.71
N SER A 271 -0.29 4.31 -34.07
CA SER A 271 -0.83 3.03 -33.60
C SER A 271 -0.15 1.86 -34.33
N ALA A 272 -0.10 0.69 -33.70
CA ALA A 272 0.42 -0.54 -34.31
C ALA A 272 -0.29 -0.92 -35.62
N LYS A 273 -1.55 -0.49 -35.79
CA LYS A 273 -2.41 -0.82 -36.95
C LYS A 273 -2.26 0.10 -38.15
N THR A 274 -1.69 1.29 -37.94
CA THR A 274 -1.49 2.32 -38.97
C THR A 274 -0.03 2.41 -39.38
N THR A 275 0.70 1.29 -39.32
CA THR A 275 2.14 1.22 -39.54
C THR A 275 2.47 1.68 -40.97
N ILE A 276 2.83 2.96 -41.09
CA ILE A 276 3.49 3.51 -42.27
C ILE A 276 4.98 3.27 -42.07
N THR A 277 5.65 2.76 -43.09
CA THR A 277 7.11 2.60 -43.11
C THR A 277 7.78 3.92 -42.69
N ASN A 278 8.56 3.88 -41.59
CA ASN A 278 9.29 4.99 -40.95
C ASN A 278 8.58 5.76 -39.82
N CYS A 279 7.41 5.31 -39.32
CA CYS A 279 6.81 5.89 -38.12
C CYS A 279 7.10 5.07 -36.85
N TRP A 280 7.49 5.76 -35.77
CA TRP A 280 7.56 5.18 -34.43
C TRP A 280 6.15 4.82 -33.96
N PHE A 281 5.96 3.62 -33.44
CA PHE A 281 4.65 3.14 -33.02
C PHE A 281 4.67 2.56 -31.60
N VAL A 282 3.54 2.68 -30.92
CA VAL A 282 3.29 1.97 -29.66
C VAL A 282 2.75 0.59 -30.01
N ASN A 283 3.44 -0.47 -29.61
CA ASN A 283 2.97 -1.83 -29.88
C ASN A 283 1.71 -2.15 -29.04
N ASP A 284 0.89 -3.08 -29.51
CA ASP A 284 -0.37 -3.46 -28.84
C ASP A 284 -0.23 -4.72 -27.97
N GLN A 285 1.00 -5.19 -27.74
CA GLN A 285 1.31 -6.37 -26.96
C GLN A 285 1.66 -5.96 -25.53
N ASN A 286 1.17 -6.70 -24.55
CA ASN A 286 1.59 -6.54 -23.18
C ASN A 286 1.89 -7.88 -22.51
N GLN A 287 2.76 -7.86 -21.51
CA GLN A 287 2.99 -9.02 -20.66
C GLN A 287 2.32 -8.79 -19.31
N LYS A 288 1.23 -9.50 -19.07
CA LYS A 288 0.48 -9.37 -17.81
C LYS A 288 1.29 -9.90 -16.63
N ILE A 289 1.23 -9.19 -15.52
CA ILE A 289 1.88 -9.55 -14.26
C ILE A 289 0.80 -10.05 -13.30
N SER A 290 1.04 -11.19 -12.64
CA SER A 290 0.09 -11.75 -11.67
C SER A 290 -0.02 -10.91 -10.39
N SER A 291 1.13 -10.49 -9.85
CA SER A 291 1.21 -9.63 -8.67
C SER A 291 2.51 -8.83 -8.67
N ILE A 292 2.49 -7.66 -8.01
CA ILE A 292 3.70 -6.87 -7.74
C ILE A 292 3.81 -6.58 -6.25
N ASN A 293 5.02 -6.68 -5.70
CA ASN A 293 5.32 -6.33 -4.31
C ASN A 293 6.10 -5.01 -4.27
N LEU A 294 5.46 -3.95 -3.79
CA LEU A 294 6.05 -2.63 -3.64
C LEU A 294 6.31 -2.36 -2.15
N LEU A 295 7.56 -2.57 -1.70
CA LEU A 295 7.99 -2.34 -0.31
C LEU A 295 7.17 -3.15 0.71
N GLY A 296 6.85 -4.40 0.38
CA GLY A 296 6.08 -5.32 1.21
C GLY A 296 4.56 -5.18 1.05
N GLN A 297 4.05 -4.20 0.31
CA GLN A 297 2.65 -4.18 -0.11
C GLN A 297 2.46 -4.91 -1.44
N VAL A 298 1.64 -5.96 -1.43
CA VAL A 298 1.33 -6.74 -2.63
C VAL A 298 0.06 -6.20 -3.32
N TYR A 299 0.14 -6.01 -4.64
CA TYR A 299 -0.98 -5.63 -5.50
C TYR A 299 -1.22 -6.69 -6.57
N THR A 300 -2.48 -6.94 -6.89
CA THR A 300 -2.94 -8.00 -7.82
C THR A 300 -4.04 -7.49 -8.74
N GLY A 301 -4.12 -8.04 -9.95
CA GLY A 301 -5.19 -7.75 -10.91
C GLY A 301 -6.47 -8.50 -10.60
N GLY A 302 -7.62 -7.91 -10.93
CA GLY A 302 -8.96 -8.52 -10.81
C GLY A 302 -9.45 -9.26 -12.05
N GLU A 303 -8.62 -9.42 -13.08
CA GLU A 303 -9.02 -10.14 -14.30
C GLU A 303 -9.02 -11.67 -14.07
N GLY A 304 -10.20 -12.23 -13.81
CA GLY A 304 -10.46 -13.66 -13.61
C GLY A 304 -11.68 -13.89 -12.71
N LEU A 305 -12.24 -15.11 -12.69
CA LEU A 305 -13.46 -15.44 -11.94
C LEU A 305 -13.27 -15.53 -10.41
N VAL A 306 -12.02 -15.62 -9.92
CA VAL A 306 -11.70 -16.02 -8.54
C VAL A 306 -11.00 -14.92 -7.73
N VAL A 307 -10.43 -13.90 -8.38
CA VAL A 307 -9.60 -12.88 -7.70
C VAL A 307 -10.32 -11.54 -7.66
N ARG A 308 -10.69 -11.09 -6.45
CA ARG A 308 -11.07 -9.69 -6.22
C ARG A 308 -9.79 -8.86 -6.33
N GLY A 309 -9.60 -8.17 -7.46
CA GLY A 309 -8.41 -7.35 -7.71
C GLY A 309 -8.14 -6.35 -6.58
N SER A 310 -6.88 -5.94 -6.44
CA SER A 310 -6.50 -4.94 -5.45
C SER A 310 -7.17 -3.60 -5.73
N HIS A 311 -7.58 -2.90 -4.69
CA HIS A 311 -8.14 -1.57 -4.78
C HIS A 311 -7.11 -0.56 -4.30
N ILE A 312 -7.00 0.56 -4.99
CA ILE A 312 -5.98 1.57 -4.77
C ILE A 312 -6.57 2.98 -4.76
N GLN A 313 -5.82 3.90 -4.18
CA GLN A 313 -6.05 5.33 -4.30
C GLN A 313 -4.85 6.01 -4.97
N VAL A 314 -5.12 7.05 -5.77
CA VAL A 314 -4.11 7.81 -6.52
C VAL A 314 -4.43 9.31 -6.44
N LYS A 315 -3.39 10.16 -6.47
CA LYS A 315 -3.53 11.62 -6.52
C LYS A 315 -3.48 12.13 -7.96
N PHE A 316 -4.41 13.01 -8.29
CA PHE A 316 -4.49 13.75 -9.56
C PHE A 316 -4.39 15.26 -9.31
N ILE A 317 -4.06 16.01 -10.36
CA ILE A 317 -4.14 17.48 -10.37
C ILE A 317 -5.54 17.83 -10.88
N GLU A 318 -6.27 18.67 -10.14
CA GLU A 318 -7.58 19.15 -10.57
C GLU A 318 -7.45 19.99 -11.85
N LYS A 319 -8.46 19.94 -12.73
CA LYS A 319 -8.47 20.72 -13.99
C LYS A 319 -8.40 22.24 -13.77
N SER A 320 -8.73 22.70 -12.56
CA SER A 320 -8.61 24.10 -12.11
C SER A 320 -7.17 24.50 -11.72
N GLY A 321 -6.23 23.54 -11.61
CA GLY A 321 -4.81 23.76 -11.35
C GLY A 321 -4.41 23.87 -9.88
N ASP A 322 -5.34 24.22 -8.98
CA ASP A 322 -5.00 24.61 -7.60
C ASP A 322 -5.22 23.52 -6.53
N SER A 323 -6.02 22.48 -6.80
CA SER A 323 -6.31 21.43 -5.81
C SER A 323 -5.85 20.03 -6.26
N LYS A 324 -5.58 19.16 -5.28
CA LYS A 324 -5.16 17.76 -5.49
C LYS A 324 -6.31 16.84 -5.13
N GLU A 325 -6.93 16.21 -6.12
CA GLU A 325 -7.97 15.22 -5.89
C GLU A 325 -7.37 13.83 -5.67
N ARG A 326 -8.04 13.02 -4.84
CA ARG A 326 -7.70 11.61 -4.65
C ARG A 326 -8.80 10.76 -5.25
N HIS A 327 -8.44 9.86 -6.14
CA HIS A 327 -9.41 8.99 -6.81
C HIS A 327 -9.16 7.55 -6.38
N ALA A 328 -10.24 6.85 -6.07
CA ALA A 328 -10.24 5.43 -5.76
C ALA A 328 -10.54 4.59 -7.01
N GLY A 329 -9.85 3.47 -7.17
CA GLY A 329 -10.05 2.58 -8.29
C GLY A 329 -9.66 1.13 -8.01
N ARG A 330 -10.13 0.23 -8.88
CA ARG A 330 -9.81 -1.19 -8.85
C ARG A 330 -8.75 -1.52 -9.90
N ILE A 331 -7.69 -2.22 -9.52
CA ILE A 331 -6.72 -2.73 -10.49
C ILE A 331 -7.36 -3.86 -11.29
N LYS A 332 -7.53 -3.63 -12.59
CA LYS A 332 -8.02 -4.65 -13.52
C LYS A 332 -6.93 -5.67 -13.81
N TYR A 333 -5.76 -5.21 -14.26
CA TYR A 333 -4.55 -6.02 -14.36
C TYR A 333 -3.30 -5.14 -14.31
N LEU A 334 -2.17 -5.77 -13.99
CA LEU A 334 -0.84 -5.19 -14.06
C LEU A 334 -0.15 -5.70 -15.32
N PHE A 335 0.71 -4.91 -15.93
CA PHE A 335 1.43 -5.34 -17.12
C PHE A 335 2.76 -4.62 -17.31
N LEU A 336 3.67 -5.32 -17.98
CA LEU A 336 4.89 -4.79 -18.55
C LEU A 336 4.63 -4.43 -20.02
N HIS A 337 5.16 -3.30 -20.46
CA HIS A 337 5.10 -2.86 -21.84
C HIS A 337 6.45 -2.29 -22.28
N ASP A 338 6.94 -2.75 -23.43
CA ASP A 338 8.18 -2.29 -24.02
C ASP A 338 7.93 -1.10 -24.94
N PHE A 339 8.61 0.01 -24.68
CA PHE A 339 8.54 1.21 -25.52
C PHE A 339 9.86 1.98 -25.45
N THR A 340 10.35 2.43 -26.59
CA THR A 340 11.54 3.30 -26.66
C THR A 340 11.16 4.59 -27.37
N PRO A 341 11.19 5.74 -26.66
CA PRO A 341 10.83 7.03 -27.25
C PRO A 341 11.91 7.50 -28.22
N ASN A 342 11.53 8.37 -29.16
CA ASN A 342 12.48 9.00 -30.06
C ASN A 342 13.22 10.15 -29.34
N LEU A 343 14.54 10.01 -29.19
CA LEU A 343 15.39 10.95 -28.44
C LEU A 343 15.58 12.32 -29.13
N THR A 344 15.13 12.49 -30.37
CA THR A 344 15.33 13.75 -31.11
C THR A 344 14.34 14.87 -30.74
N HIS A 345 13.22 14.55 -30.07
CA HIS A 345 12.15 15.51 -29.80
C HIS A 345 11.92 15.84 -28.31
N THR A 346 12.58 15.14 -27.39
CA THR A 346 12.32 15.30 -25.95
C THR A 346 13.55 15.79 -25.19
N ASN A 347 13.43 16.91 -24.46
CA ASN A 347 14.42 17.39 -23.48
C ASN A 347 14.55 16.48 -22.23
N LEU A 348 14.11 15.22 -22.33
CA LEU A 348 14.03 14.29 -21.21
C LEU A 348 15.37 13.55 -21.07
N SER A 349 15.92 13.59 -19.85
CA SER A 349 17.14 12.85 -19.49
C SER A 349 16.97 11.35 -19.78
N PRO A 350 17.98 10.68 -20.36
CA PRO A 350 17.84 9.32 -20.87
C PRO A 350 17.72 8.32 -19.72
N CYS A 351 16.49 7.90 -19.40
CA CYS A 351 16.30 6.61 -18.76
C CYS A 351 16.28 5.57 -19.88
N HIS A 352 17.43 4.94 -20.14
CA HIS A 352 17.67 3.90 -21.16
C HIS A 352 16.87 2.61 -20.96
N ASN A 353 15.86 2.61 -20.08
CA ASN A 353 15.04 1.45 -19.80
C ASN A 353 13.78 1.47 -20.69
N PRO A 354 13.66 0.57 -21.68
CA PRO A 354 12.48 0.49 -22.55
C PRO A 354 11.28 -0.14 -21.83
N GLN A 355 11.51 -0.77 -20.68
CA GLN A 355 10.49 -1.51 -19.94
C GLN A 355 9.70 -0.59 -19.01
N HIS A 356 8.41 -0.49 -19.26
CA HIS A 356 7.47 0.27 -18.45
C HIS A 356 6.52 -0.66 -17.71
N ILE A 357 6.32 -0.42 -16.42
CA ILE A 357 5.42 -1.21 -15.58
C ILE A 357 4.20 -0.38 -15.20
N PHE A 358 3.04 -0.86 -15.62
CA PHE A 358 1.78 -0.16 -15.48
C PHE A 358 0.74 -0.99 -14.74
N VAL A 359 -0.27 -0.28 -14.24
CA VAL A 359 -1.58 -0.81 -13.87
C VAL A 359 -2.63 -0.23 -14.80
N LEU A 360 -3.55 -1.09 -15.24
CA LEU A 360 -4.83 -0.64 -15.79
C LEU A 360 -5.85 -0.60 -14.65
N VAL A 361 -6.43 0.57 -14.40
CA VAL A 361 -7.32 0.85 -13.28
C VAL A 361 -8.73 1.13 -13.77
N GLU A 362 -9.74 0.60 -13.08
CA GLU A 362 -11.15 0.94 -13.25
C GLU A 362 -11.54 1.90 -12.13
N TRP A 363 -11.72 3.18 -12.47
CA TRP A 363 -11.97 4.26 -11.51
C TRP A 363 -13.43 4.26 -11.04
N TYR A 364 -13.64 4.34 -9.73
CA TYR A 364 -14.99 4.49 -9.17
C TYR A 364 -15.53 5.89 -9.47
N ASN A 365 -16.83 5.99 -9.69
CA ASN A 365 -17.46 7.28 -9.92
C ASN A 365 -17.65 8.04 -8.59
N ILE A 366 -17.22 9.30 -8.58
CA ILE A 366 -17.30 10.20 -7.42
C ILE A 366 -18.69 10.87 -7.43
N PRO A 367 -19.48 10.77 -6.36
CA PRO A 367 -20.79 11.43 -6.30
C PRO A 367 -20.63 12.95 -6.36
N CYS A 368 -21.56 13.64 -7.04
CA CYS A 368 -21.57 15.11 -7.17
C CYS A 368 -21.65 15.86 -5.83
N TYR A 369 -22.12 15.17 -4.78
CA TYR A 369 -22.11 15.68 -3.41
C TYR A 369 -21.50 14.62 -2.51
N GLN A 370 -20.30 14.89 -1.99
CA GLN A 370 -19.79 14.13 -0.86
C GLN A 370 -20.43 14.71 0.42
N PRO A 371 -21.30 13.97 1.13
CA PRO A 371 -21.61 14.37 2.50
C PRO A 371 -20.29 14.48 3.26
N ARG A 372 -20.18 15.43 4.19
CA ARG A 372 -19.01 15.59 5.07
C ARG A 372 -18.87 14.35 5.96
N LEU A 373 -18.43 13.24 5.39
CA LEU A 373 -17.91 12.10 6.12
C LEU A 373 -16.60 12.60 6.71
N LYS A 374 -16.70 13.06 7.95
CA LYS A 374 -15.50 13.32 8.74
C LYS A 374 -14.65 12.04 8.68
N GLN A 375 -13.34 12.21 8.52
CA GLN A 375 -12.33 11.27 9.02
C GLN A 375 -12.11 9.96 8.24
N GLY A 376 -11.73 10.05 6.96
CA GLY A 376 -11.01 8.97 6.26
C GLY A 376 -11.84 7.77 5.77
N ILE A 377 -13.15 7.97 5.62
CA ILE A 377 -14.08 7.10 4.89
C ILE A 377 -14.72 7.92 3.78
N GLU A 378 -14.72 7.41 2.55
CA GLU A 378 -15.31 8.06 1.39
C GLU A 378 -16.44 7.20 0.82
N LEU A 379 -17.45 7.81 0.20
CA LEU A 379 -18.53 7.10 -0.50
C LEU A 379 -18.44 7.33 -2.00
N TYR A 380 -18.50 6.24 -2.76
CA TYR A 380 -18.47 6.22 -4.22
C TYR A 380 -19.70 5.53 -4.79
N GLU A 381 -20.00 5.79 -6.06
CA GLU A 381 -20.98 4.99 -6.80
C GLU A 381 -20.38 3.63 -7.18
N PRO A 382 -21.19 2.56 -7.27
CA PRO A 382 -20.72 1.23 -7.65
C PRO A 382 -20.27 1.12 -9.11
N ALA A 383 -20.69 2.06 -9.97
CA ALA A 383 -20.33 2.06 -11.39
C ALA A 383 -18.93 2.66 -11.61
N PHE A 384 -18.19 2.09 -12.57
CA PHE A 384 -16.90 2.61 -12.99
C PHE A 384 -17.03 3.70 -14.06
N LEU A 385 -16.09 4.64 -14.06
CA LEU A 385 -15.93 5.63 -15.12
C LEU A 385 -15.54 4.97 -16.44
N LYS A 386 -15.85 5.66 -17.55
CA LYS A 386 -15.42 5.25 -18.89
C LYS A 386 -13.89 5.32 -19.00
N TYR A 387 -13.35 4.51 -19.90
CA TYR A 387 -11.91 4.46 -20.13
C TYR A 387 -11.40 5.71 -20.84
N ASP A 388 -10.33 6.26 -20.29
CA ASP A 388 -9.50 7.35 -20.81
C ASP A 388 -8.01 7.02 -20.54
N TYR A 389 -7.09 7.89 -20.96
CA TYR A 389 -5.66 7.69 -20.76
C TYR A 389 -5.27 7.57 -19.26
N ASP A 390 -6.01 8.24 -18.37
CA ASP A 390 -5.82 8.18 -16.91
C ASP A 390 -6.13 6.79 -16.30
N ASN A 391 -6.70 5.85 -17.06
CA ASN A 391 -6.84 4.45 -16.64
C ASN A 391 -5.51 3.69 -16.69
N ILE A 392 -4.53 4.15 -17.46
CA ILE A 392 -3.18 3.59 -17.50
C ILE A 392 -2.29 4.42 -16.58
N LEU A 393 -1.67 3.76 -15.61
CA LEU A 393 -0.90 4.44 -14.59
C LEU A 393 0.41 3.70 -14.28
N PRO A 394 1.55 4.40 -14.19
CA PRO A 394 2.78 3.84 -13.64
C PRO A 394 2.55 3.30 -12.23
N VAL A 395 3.10 2.14 -11.90
CA VAL A 395 2.94 1.54 -10.55
C VAL A 395 3.47 2.45 -9.42
N HIS A 396 4.41 3.33 -9.72
CA HIS A 396 4.99 4.31 -8.80
C HIS A 396 3.98 5.37 -8.32
N ARG A 397 2.87 5.54 -9.05
CA ARG A 397 1.81 6.52 -8.73
C ARG A 397 0.77 5.95 -7.76
N ILE A 398 0.82 4.66 -7.45
CA ILE A 398 -0.06 4.06 -6.43
C ILE A 398 0.27 4.68 -5.08
N LEU A 399 -0.69 5.40 -4.51
CA LEU A 399 -0.51 6.11 -3.24
C LEU A 399 -0.74 5.17 -2.06
N LEU A 400 -1.95 4.61 -1.97
CA LEU A 400 -2.37 3.75 -0.87
C LEU A 400 -3.17 2.56 -1.39
N PRO A 401 -3.07 1.38 -0.75
CA PRO A 401 -4.11 0.37 -0.84
C PRO A 401 -5.38 0.88 -0.15
N ILE A 402 -6.54 0.43 -0.62
CA ILE A 402 -7.83 0.71 0.03
C ILE A 402 -8.59 -0.60 0.28
N ALA A 403 -9.47 -0.55 1.28
CA ALA A 403 -10.52 -1.54 1.46
C ALA A 403 -11.83 -0.97 0.95
N ILE A 404 -12.69 -1.83 0.44
CA ILE A 404 -14.04 -1.46 0.01
C ILE A 404 -15.09 -2.18 0.85
N GLY A 405 -16.15 -1.48 1.21
CA GLY A 405 -17.34 -2.02 1.85
C GLY A 405 -18.60 -1.67 1.05
N SER A 406 -19.74 -2.25 1.45
CA SER A 406 -21.04 -1.88 0.93
C SER A 406 -21.74 -0.92 1.89
N HIS A 407 -22.50 0.04 1.36
CA HIS A 407 -23.43 0.81 2.17
C HIS A 407 -24.69 1.06 1.35
N VAL A 408 -25.84 0.99 2.01
CA VAL A 408 -27.12 1.38 1.42
C VAL A 408 -27.54 2.65 2.14
N SER A 409 -27.72 3.74 1.39
CA SER A 409 -28.20 4.99 1.96
C SER A 409 -29.65 4.85 2.45
N ASP A 410 -30.10 5.80 3.26
CA ASP A 410 -31.50 5.85 3.75
C ASP A 410 -32.53 5.88 2.59
N SER A 411 -32.11 6.36 1.42
CA SER A 411 -32.88 6.35 0.17
C SER A 411 -32.86 5.02 -0.60
N GLY A 412 -32.20 3.98 -0.07
CA GLY A 412 -32.07 2.67 -0.72
C GLY A 412 -30.99 2.57 -1.79
N ALA A 413 -30.19 3.62 -2.03
CA ALA A 413 -29.15 3.60 -3.05
C ALA A 413 -27.88 2.91 -2.56
N ALA A 414 -27.38 1.95 -3.35
CA ALA A 414 -26.14 1.26 -3.06
C ALA A 414 -24.93 2.17 -3.32
N LYS A 415 -24.01 2.23 -2.35
CA LYS A 415 -22.75 2.96 -2.39
C LYS A 415 -21.58 2.03 -2.05
N VAL A 416 -20.41 2.37 -2.57
CA VAL A 416 -19.14 1.73 -2.20
C VAL A 416 -18.48 2.58 -1.11
N VAL A 417 -18.24 1.97 0.04
CA VAL A 417 -17.49 2.58 1.14
C VAL A 417 -16.01 2.38 0.84
N VAL A 418 -15.23 3.44 0.75
CA VAL A 418 -13.79 3.40 0.55
C VAL A 418 -13.09 3.74 1.86
N ILE A 419 -12.19 2.85 2.30
CA ILE A 419 -11.44 2.97 3.54
C ILE A 419 -9.96 2.97 3.21
N HIS A 420 -9.27 4.04 3.59
CA HIS A 420 -7.83 4.14 3.39
C HIS A 420 -7.09 3.15 4.28
N LEU A 421 -6.29 2.30 3.65
CA LEU A 421 -5.43 1.38 4.37
C LEU A 421 -4.02 1.95 4.46
N PRO A 422 -3.34 1.77 5.61
CA PRO A 422 -1.95 2.17 5.72
C PRO A 422 -1.07 1.33 4.81
N ARG A 423 -0.34 1.98 3.90
CA ARG A 423 0.58 1.28 3.02
C ARG A 423 1.64 0.56 3.84
N LYS A 424 1.78 -0.75 3.63
CA LYS A 424 2.91 -1.51 4.16
C LYS A 424 4.20 -1.02 3.50
N LEU A 425 5.16 -0.63 4.32
CA LEU A 425 6.48 -0.18 3.92
C LEU A 425 7.50 -0.94 4.77
N TYR A 426 7.89 -2.11 4.30
CA TYR A 426 9.01 -2.89 4.82
C TYR A 426 10.22 -2.45 4.01
N THR A 427 11.06 -1.63 4.62
CA THR A 427 12.34 -1.16 4.07
C THR A 427 13.45 -2.13 4.38
#